data_AF-A0A1U7HYS3-F1
#
_entry.id   AF-A0A1U7HYS3-F1
#
_cell.length_a   1.000
_cell.length_b   1.000
_cell.length_c   1.000
_cell.angle_alpha   90.00
_cell.angle_beta   90.00
_cell.angle_gamma   90.00
#
_symmetry.space_group_name_H-M   'P 1'
#
loop_
_entity.id
_entity.type
_entity.pdbx_description
1 polymer ?
#
loop_
_entity_poly.entity_id
_entity_poly.type
_entity_poly.pdbx_seq_one_letter_code
_entity_poly.pdbx_strand_id
1 'polypeptide(L)'
;MPILEIQRAEKIHDYIQKLEKLTNIPLRSSPIILSSPRQQVSLELPLEEIKQSYEYVEQIYEDIGEHELVFKAIKTGWEYLNSGYKIVPTSKEEYFRQINEAYVFQAARERGYTVDENYFKEHKFCYGQYETYYAVHEIMQRNAFDFLLSKSYSPSFIHTYANWYKCIKLISTQFIIPTTTIEKKIPHILDQLWIISHNINQLRLLGIEIVGEGKFLSRNQPRTSVNNEFLNQLGYEIYQVASWWCRVDPYRVICEFLKASGIFPDATKYLIGAELNTIDEYVCGICHAPMVRWGWDWIQRYQIGNSTVLAHKDCVMRKQHSGRY
;
A
#
# COMPACT_ATOMS: atom_id res chain seq x y z
N MET A 1 -18.69 11.90 -16.65
CA MET A 1 -17.58 12.67 -16.11
C MET A 1 -18.06 13.98 -15.52
N PRO A 2 -18.23 14.00 -14.19
CA PRO A 2 -18.36 15.23 -13.45
C PRO A 2 -17.08 16.05 -13.65
N ILE A 3 -17.22 17.32 -14.01
CA ILE A 3 -16.11 18.29 -14.14
C ILE A 3 -15.16 18.25 -12.91
N LEU A 4 -15.70 17.87 -11.75
CA LEU A 4 -15.00 17.74 -10.48
C LEU A 4 -13.82 16.75 -10.49
N GLU A 5 -13.91 15.62 -11.19
CA GLU A 5 -12.84 14.60 -11.18
C GLU A 5 -11.62 15.00 -12.00
N ILE A 6 -11.84 15.63 -13.16
CA ILE A 6 -10.75 16.27 -13.93
C ILE A 6 -10.10 17.36 -13.09
N GLN A 7 -10.90 18.25 -12.48
CA GLN A 7 -10.36 19.33 -11.64
C GLN A 7 -9.54 18.79 -10.46
N ARG A 8 -9.93 17.64 -9.88
CA ARG A 8 -9.14 16.96 -8.85
C ARG A 8 -7.84 16.40 -9.40
N ALA A 9 -7.88 15.73 -10.57
CA ALA A 9 -6.69 15.21 -11.23
C ALA A 9 -5.70 16.33 -11.60
N GLU A 10 -6.19 17.42 -12.18
CA GLU A 10 -5.39 18.63 -12.49
C GLU A 10 -4.70 19.17 -11.24
N LYS A 11 -5.43 19.32 -10.13
CA LYS A 11 -4.84 19.77 -8.85
C LYS A 11 -3.73 18.86 -8.34
N ILE A 12 -3.86 17.54 -8.50
CA ILE A 12 -2.82 16.58 -8.09
C ILE A 12 -1.58 16.70 -8.98
N HIS A 13 -1.77 16.73 -10.29
CA HIS A 13 -0.67 16.89 -11.25
C HIS A 13 0.06 18.23 -11.05
N ASP A 14 -0.68 19.33 -10.90
CA ASP A 14 -0.14 20.66 -10.60
C ASP A 14 0.63 20.68 -9.28
N TYR A 15 0.10 20.01 -8.24
CA TYR A 15 0.78 19.90 -6.95
C TYR A 15 2.13 19.21 -7.11
N ILE A 16 2.18 18.07 -7.80
CA ILE A 16 3.42 17.31 -8.04
C ILE A 16 4.41 18.16 -8.85
N GLN A 17 3.95 18.85 -9.89
CA GLN A 17 4.80 19.73 -10.69
C GLN A 17 5.38 20.90 -9.88
N LYS A 18 4.57 21.55 -9.03
CA LYS A 18 5.05 22.60 -8.13
C LYS A 18 6.08 22.05 -7.15
N LEU A 19 5.87 20.84 -6.66
CA LEU A 19 6.75 20.20 -5.69
C LEU A 19 8.09 19.78 -6.31
N GLU A 20 8.07 19.25 -7.53
CA GLU A 20 9.27 19.00 -8.35
C GLU A 20 10.08 20.29 -8.55
N LYS A 21 9.42 21.42 -8.86
CA LYS A 21 10.09 22.73 -8.99
C LYS A 21 10.67 23.24 -7.66
N LEU A 22 9.98 23.02 -6.54
CA LEU A 22 10.45 23.46 -5.22
C LEU A 22 11.62 22.62 -4.71
N THR A 23 11.66 21.34 -5.07
CA THR A 23 12.67 20.39 -4.58
C THR A 23 13.86 20.20 -5.52
N ASN A 24 13.70 20.52 -6.81
CA ASN A 24 14.61 20.14 -7.90
C ASN A 24 14.81 18.62 -8.02
N ILE A 25 13.80 17.83 -7.63
CA ILE A 25 13.81 16.36 -7.76
C ILE A 25 12.85 16.00 -8.89
N PRO A 26 13.24 15.15 -9.85
CA PRO A 26 12.38 14.73 -10.94
C PRO A 26 11.31 13.73 -10.45
N LEU A 27 10.25 14.23 -9.80
CA LEU A 27 9.19 13.42 -9.21
C LEU A 27 8.36 12.70 -10.29
N ARG A 28 8.02 13.40 -11.38
CA ARG A 28 7.13 12.86 -12.42
C ARG A 28 7.75 11.71 -13.23
N SER A 29 9.09 11.64 -13.26
CA SER A 29 9.84 10.55 -13.89
C SER A 29 10.53 9.62 -12.90
N SER A 30 10.27 9.77 -11.60
CA SER A 30 10.85 8.87 -10.58
C SER A 30 10.26 7.46 -10.69
N PRO A 31 10.98 6.43 -10.23
CA PRO A 31 10.38 5.13 -10.02
C PRO A 31 9.31 5.18 -8.91
N ILE A 32 8.39 4.22 -8.93
CA ILE A 32 7.41 3.98 -7.86
C ILE A 32 8.09 3.43 -6.61
N ILE A 33 8.92 2.39 -6.78
CA ILE A 33 9.72 1.80 -5.71
C ILE A 33 11.05 2.57 -5.63
N LEU A 34 11.23 3.31 -4.54
CA LEU A 34 12.42 4.12 -4.27
C LEU A 34 13.56 3.29 -3.66
N SER A 35 13.20 2.27 -2.87
CA SER A 35 14.14 1.32 -2.27
C SER A 35 13.46 -0.02 -2.05
N SER A 36 14.23 -1.10 -2.14
CA SER A 36 13.82 -2.47 -1.85
C SER A 36 14.81 -3.09 -0.86
N PRO A 37 14.40 -4.12 -0.10
CA PRO A 37 15.31 -4.84 0.78
C PRO A 37 16.44 -5.49 -0.04
N ARG A 38 17.66 -5.50 0.52
CA ARG A 38 18.82 -6.14 -0.14
C ARG A 38 18.75 -7.67 -0.11
N GLN A 39 17.98 -8.22 0.82
CA GLN A 39 17.84 -9.65 1.04
C GLN A 39 16.39 -9.95 1.40
N GLN A 40 15.85 -11.02 0.83
CA GLN A 40 14.59 -11.62 1.25
C GLN A 40 14.81 -12.39 2.56
N VAL A 41 13.94 -12.19 3.53
CA VAL A 41 14.08 -12.79 4.87
C VAL A 41 12.82 -13.59 5.18
N SER A 42 13.01 -14.88 5.38
CA SER A 42 11.94 -15.78 5.82
C SER A 42 12.15 -16.13 7.29
N LEU A 43 11.08 -16.01 8.08
CA LEU A 43 11.02 -16.45 9.46
C LEU A 43 10.56 -17.90 9.50
N GLU A 44 11.37 -18.77 10.11
CA GLU A 44 10.99 -20.15 10.40
C GLU A 44 9.93 -20.21 11.50
N LEU A 45 8.93 -21.04 11.28
CA LEU A 45 7.87 -21.30 12.24
C LEU A 45 8.30 -22.39 13.23
N PRO A 46 7.84 -22.35 14.50
CA PRO A 46 8.12 -23.41 15.45
C PRO A 46 7.57 -24.75 14.94
N LEU A 47 8.41 -25.78 14.92
CA LEU A 47 8.06 -27.13 14.45
C LEU A 47 7.33 -27.99 15.51
N GLU A 48 7.34 -27.56 16.78
CA GLU A 48 6.76 -28.31 17.88
C GLU A 48 5.23 -28.18 17.90
N GLU A 49 4.53 -29.25 18.28
CA GLU A 49 3.09 -29.24 18.54
C GLU A 49 2.78 -28.26 19.68
N ILE A 50 2.57 -27.00 19.35
CA ILE A 50 2.16 -26.00 20.34
C ILE A 50 0.76 -26.40 20.81
N LYS A 51 0.67 -26.93 22.03
CA LYS A 51 -0.61 -27.22 22.68
C LYS A 51 -1.42 -25.93 22.77
N GLN A 52 -2.48 -25.88 21.97
CA GLN A 52 -3.41 -24.77 21.88
C GLN A 52 -4.07 -24.54 23.25
N SER A 53 -3.82 -23.41 23.90
CA SER A 53 -4.52 -23.02 25.14
C SER A 53 -5.71 -22.13 24.81
N TYR A 54 -6.80 -22.20 25.58
CA TYR A 54 -8.02 -21.39 25.35
C TYR A 54 -7.78 -19.86 25.36
N GLU A 55 -6.75 -19.37 26.06
CA GLU A 55 -6.27 -17.97 26.01
C GLU A 55 -5.85 -17.52 24.60
N TYR A 56 -5.64 -18.45 23.66
CA TYR A 56 -5.36 -18.16 22.25
C TYR A 56 -6.49 -17.47 21.52
N VAL A 57 -7.73 -17.89 21.77
CA VAL A 57 -8.86 -17.49 20.93
C VAL A 57 -9.15 -16.01 21.14
N GLU A 58 -8.85 -15.46 22.31
CA GLU A 58 -8.99 -14.04 22.61
C GLU A 58 -7.90 -13.17 21.92
N GLN A 59 -6.67 -13.68 21.77
CA GLN A 59 -5.58 -12.98 21.05
C GLN A 59 -5.84 -12.88 19.53
N ILE A 60 -6.67 -13.75 18.96
CA ILE A 60 -7.12 -13.67 17.55
C ILE A 60 -7.91 -12.37 17.29
N TYR A 61 -8.52 -11.78 18.33
CA TYR A 61 -9.29 -10.54 18.24
C TYR A 61 -8.48 -9.29 18.60
N GLU A 62 -7.23 -9.43 19.08
CA GLU A 62 -6.40 -8.28 19.43
C GLU A 62 -5.88 -7.55 18.19
N ASP A 63 -5.69 -6.23 18.33
CA ASP A 63 -5.10 -5.45 17.26
C ASP A 63 -3.60 -5.73 17.10
N ILE A 64 -3.23 -6.59 16.15
CA ILE A 64 -1.85 -6.86 15.76
C ILE A 64 -1.25 -5.64 15.04
N GLY A 65 -1.03 -4.59 15.82
CA GLY A 65 -0.45 -3.32 15.43
C GLY A 65 1.01 -3.16 15.84
N GLU A 66 1.64 -4.17 16.45
CA GLU A 66 3.03 -4.07 16.92
C GLU A 66 3.84 -5.37 16.86
N HIS A 67 5.17 -5.21 16.86
CA HIS A 67 6.16 -6.29 16.75
C HIS A 67 5.97 -7.40 17.78
N GLU A 68 5.87 -7.07 19.06
CA GLU A 68 5.77 -8.08 20.14
C GLU A 68 4.52 -8.94 19.99
N LEU A 69 3.39 -8.33 19.63
CA LEU A 69 2.13 -9.06 19.38
C LEU A 69 2.24 -9.96 18.14
N VAL A 70 2.87 -9.49 17.06
CA VAL A 70 3.15 -10.32 15.88
C VAL A 70 4.01 -11.52 16.26
N PHE A 71 5.15 -11.30 16.92
CA PHE A 71 6.08 -12.38 17.23
C PHE A 71 5.53 -13.36 18.27
N LYS A 72 4.72 -12.87 19.22
CA LYS A 72 3.92 -13.74 20.08
C LYS A 72 3.00 -14.60 19.25
N ALA A 73 2.19 -14.02 18.36
CA ALA A 73 1.26 -14.75 17.50
C ALA A 73 1.95 -15.74 16.54
N ILE A 74 3.13 -15.39 16.01
CA ILE A 74 3.94 -16.30 15.18
C ILE A 74 4.41 -17.51 15.98
N LYS A 75 4.88 -17.28 17.21
CA LYS A 75 5.36 -18.35 18.11
C LYS A 75 4.25 -19.27 18.60
N THR A 76 3.01 -18.79 18.59
CA THR A 76 1.89 -19.47 19.23
C THR A 76 0.94 -20.05 18.19
N GLY A 77 0.44 -19.28 17.22
CA GLY A 77 -0.67 -19.71 16.39
C GLY A 77 -0.73 -18.99 15.06
N TRP A 78 0.36 -19.00 14.29
CA TRP A 78 0.46 -18.28 13.03
C TRP A 78 -0.65 -18.64 12.01
N GLU A 79 -1.15 -19.89 12.04
CA GLU A 79 -2.22 -20.35 11.16
C GLU A 79 -3.54 -19.59 11.36
N TYR A 80 -3.72 -19.02 12.55
CA TYR A 80 -4.88 -18.22 12.94
C TYR A 80 -4.69 -16.72 12.66
N LEU A 81 -3.49 -16.30 12.23
CA LEU A 81 -3.30 -14.95 11.68
C LEU A 81 -4.13 -14.84 10.40
N ASN A 82 -5.22 -14.10 10.50
CA ASN A 82 -6.10 -13.85 9.37
C ASN A 82 -6.57 -12.39 9.41
N SER A 83 -6.41 -11.68 8.29
CA SER A 83 -7.01 -10.36 8.07
C SER A 83 -8.54 -10.40 7.99
N GLY A 84 -9.13 -11.59 7.91
CA GLY A 84 -10.51 -11.91 7.51
C GLY A 84 -11.66 -11.27 8.31
N TYR A 85 -11.37 -10.45 9.32
CA TYR A 85 -12.40 -9.74 10.08
C TYR A 85 -12.09 -8.27 10.41
N LYS A 86 -10.89 -7.76 10.08
CA LYS A 86 -10.67 -6.31 10.13
C LYS A 86 -11.09 -5.71 8.80
N ILE A 87 -12.38 -5.39 8.74
CA ILE A 87 -12.94 -4.51 7.73
C ILE A 87 -12.09 -3.23 7.77
N VAL A 88 -11.30 -3.02 6.72
CA VAL A 88 -10.74 -1.70 6.41
C VAL A 88 -11.91 -0.72 6.46
N PRO A 89 -11.84 0.37 7.21
CA PRO A 89 -12.95 1.31 7.30
C PRO A 89 -13.44 1.67 5.89
N THR A 90 -14.71 1.39 5.63
CA THR A 90 -15.30 1.54 4.28
C THR A 90 -15.49 3.01 3.90
N SER A 91 -15.33 3.93 4.85
CA SER A 91 -15.36 5.38 4.62
C SER A 91 -13.99 6.02 4.81
N LYS A 92 -13.72 6.99 3.94
CA LYS A 92 -12.57 7.91 4.06
C LYS A 92 -12.52 8.47 5.47
N GLU A 93 -13.66 8.95 5.96
CA GLU A 93 -13.83 9.66 7.22
C GLU A 93 -13.52 8.80 8.45
N GLU A 94 -13.88 7.53 8.45
CA GLU A 94 -13.58 6.62 9.57
C GLU A 94 -12.12 6.18 9.59
N TYR A 95 -11.53 5.94 8.41
CA TYR A 95 -10.08 5.75 8.29
C TYR A 95 -9.33 7.00 8.76
N PHE A 96 -9.81 8.18 8.35
CA PHE A 96 -9.30 9.46 8.81
C PHE A 96 -9.41 9.60 10.31
N ARG A 97 -10.52 9.22 10.95
CA ARG A 97 -10.64 9.26 12.41
C ARG A 97 -9.61 8.34 13.09
N GLN A 98 -9.49 7.09 12.62
CA GLN A 98 -8.54 6.11 13.19
C GLN A 98 -7.07 6.56 13.06
N ILE A 99 -6.71 7.25 11.98
CA ILE A 99 -5.34 7.74 11.76
C ILE A 99 -5.10 9.12 12.38
N ASN A 100 -6.08 10.01 12.34
CA ASN A 100 -5.96 11.39 12.81
C ASN A 100 -5.94 11.50 14.34
N GLU A 101 -6.50 10.52 15.06
CA GLU A 101 -6.55 10.56 16.53
C GLU A 101 -5.22 10.25 17.22
N ALA A 102 -4.09 10.34 16.51
CA ALA A 102 -2.80 9.94 17.03
C ALA A 102 -2.83 8.50 17.58
N TYR A 103 -3.74 7.63 17.13
CA TYR A 103 -4.00 6.34 17.77
C TYR A 103 -2.72 5.51 17.87
N VAL A 104 -1.95 5.37 16.80
CA VAL A 104 -0.66 4.66 16.86
C VAL A 104 0.35 5.33 17.79
N PHE A 105 0.38 6.65 17.84
CA PHE A 105 1.29 7.44 18.68
C PHE A 105 0.87 7.40 20.16
N GLN A 106 -0.43 7.44 20.43
CA GLN A 106 -1.04 7.29 21.74
C GLN A 106 -0.83 5.86 22.24
N ALA A 107 -1.13 4.87 21.42
CA ALA A 107 -0.96 3.47 21.74
C ALA A 107 0.54 3.12 21.89
N ALA A 108 1.45 3.82 21.20
CA ALA A 108 2.88 3.72 21.48
C ALA A 108 3.24 4.38 22.83
N ARG A 109 2.71 5.55 23.14
CA ARG A 109 2.93 6.24 24.42
C ARG A 109 2.42 5.40 25.60
N GLU A 110 1.22 4.83 25.51
CA GLU A 110 0.62 3.92 26.50
C GLU A 110 1.49 2.68 26.75
N ARG A 111 2.20 2.21 25.72
CA ARG A 111 3.17 1.11 25.80
C ARG A 111 4.57 1.54 26.27
N GLY A 112 4.73 2.79 26.68
CA GLY A 112 5.96 3.31 27.27
C GLY A 112 7.02 3.76 26.26
N TYR A 113 6.65 3.96 24.99
CA TYR A 113 7.52 4.57 24.00
C TYR A 113 7.55 6.10 24.15
N THR A 114 8.70 6.71 23.84
CA THR A 114 8.88 8.16 23.78
C THR A 114 8.35 8.67 22.43
N VAL A 115 7.27 9.45 22.47
CA VAL A 115 6.66 10.06 21.28
C VAL A 115 6.61 11.58 21.46
N ASP A 116 7.16 12.32 20.49
CA ASP A 116 7.18 13.78 20.47
C ASP A 116 5.75 14.36 20.50
N GLU A 117 5.50 15.34 21.36
CA GLU A 117 4.20 16.02 21.47
C GLU A 117 3.73 16.67 20.16
N ASN A 118 4.66 17.00 19.26
CA ASN A 118 4.33 17.55 17.96
C ASN A 118 3.51 16.57 17.10
N TYR A 119 3.67 15.25 17.28
CA TYR A 119 2.87 14.23 16.59
C TYR A 119 1.37 14.26 16.97
N PHE A 120 1.03 14.81 18.14
CA PHE A 120 -0.34 14.93 18.63
C PHE A 120 -0.98 16.29 18.28
N LYS A 121 -0.15 17.27 17.91
CA LYS A 121 -0.59 18.65 17.64
C LYS A 121 -0.78 18.92 16.15
N GLU A 122 0.04 18.30 15.32
CA GLU A 122 -0.02 18.47 13.87
C GLU A 122 -0.78 17.32 13.23
N HIS A 123 -1.91 17.63 12.59
CA HIS A 123 -2.63 16.69 11.73
C HIS A 123 -1.84 16.48 10.42
N LYS A 124 -0.62 15.92 10.52
CA LYS A 124 0.29 15.63 9.41
C LYS A 124 -0.17 14.37 8.68
N PHE A 125 -1.33 14.48 8.04
CA PHE A 125 -1.86 13.40 7.24
C PHE A 125 -1.13 13.31 5.88
N CYS A 126 -0.64 12.11 5.52
CA CYS A 126 -0.10 11.84 4.20
C CYS A 126 -1.18 11.22 3.30
N TYR A 127 -1.75 12.00 2.40
CA TYR A 127 -2.74 11.56 1.40
C TYR A 127 -2.34 10.29 0.65
N GLY A 128 -1.05 10.09 0.39
CA GLY A 128 -0.54 8.86 -0.23
C GLY A 128 -0.79 7.59 0.60
N GLN A 129 -0.72 7.67 1.94
CA GLN A 129 -0.99 6.52 2.82
C GLN A 129 -2.41 6.01 2.69
N TYR A 130 -3.38 6.93 2.70
CA TYR A 130 -4.78 6.58 2.51
C TYR A 130 -5.04 5.94 1.16
N GLU A 131 -4.64 6.60 0.06
CA GLU A 131 -4.96 6.11 -1.28
C GLU A 131 -4.33 4.73 -1.52
N THR A 132 -3.13 4.50 -1.00
CA THR A 132 -2.46 3.20 -1.07
C THR A 132 -3.24 2.14 -0.29
N TYR A 133 -3.68 2.45 0.94
CA TYR A 133 -4.45 1.51 1.74
C TYR A 133 -5.83 1.20 1.15
N TYR A 134 -6.51 2.23 0.60
CA TYR A 134 -7.77 2.05 -0.12
C TYR A 134 -7.60 1.14 -1.34
N ALA A 135 -6.52 1.29 -2.10
CA ALA A 135 -6.22 0.40 -3.23
C ALA A 135 -5.99 -1.04 -2.77
N VAL A 136 -5.29 -1.27 -1.65
CA VAL A 136 -5.14 -2.63 -1.07
C VAL A 136 -6.50 -3.22 -0.76
N HIS A 137 -7.37 -2.45 -0.10
CA HIS A 137 -8.71 -2.89 0.24
C HIS A 137 -9.53 -3.30 -0.99
N GLU A 138 -9.56 -2.47 -2.04
CA GLU A 138 -10.30 -2.76 -3.27
C GLU A 138 -9.74 -3.99 -4.01
N ILE A 139 -8.40 -4.19 -3.97
CA ILE A 139 -7.77 -5.41 -4.50
C ILE A 139 -8.23 -6.62 -3.69
N MET A 140 -8.20 -6.56 -2.35
CA MET A 140 -8.52 -7.69 -1.48
C MET A 140 -10.03 -8.04 -1.46
N GLN A 141 -10.93 -7.06 -1.53
CA GLN A 141 -12.39 -7.26 -1.38
C GLN A 141 -13.15 -7.74 -2.63
N ARG A 142 -12.53 -8.56 -3.48
CA ARG A 142 -13.16 -9.09 -4.71
C ARG A 142 -13.60 -8.06 -5.75
N ASN A 143 -13.59 -6.74 -5.54
CA ASN A 143 -13.92 -5.77 -6.60
C ASN A 143 -12.99 -5.92 -7.82
N ALA A 144 -11.68 -6.06 -7.58
CA ALA A 144 -10.72 -6.40 -8.62
C ALA A 144 -11.03 -7.79 -9.22
N PHE A 145 -11.34 -8.78 -8.38
CA PHE A 145 -11.65 -10.15 -8.81
C PHE A 145 -12.91 -10.22 -9.70
N ASP A 146 -13.99 -9.52 -9.35
CA ASP A 146 -15.25 -9.49 -10.09
C ASP A 146 -15.10 -8.75 -11.43
N PHE A 147 -14.36 -7.64 -11.44
CA PHE A 147 -13.98 -6.97 -12.68
C PHE A 147 -13.15 -7.91 -13.59
N LEU A 148 -12.17 -8.63 -13.03
CA LEU A 148 -11.33 -9.54 -13.78
C LEU A 148 -12.09 -10.81 -14.23
N LEU A 149 -13.02 -11.33 -13.44
CA LEU A 149 -13.92 -12.42 -13.86
C LEU A 149 -14.83 -11.99 -15.03
N SER A 150 -15.30 -10.74 -15.04
CA SER A 150 -16.15 -10.20 -16.10
C SER A 150 -15.45 -10.05 -17.47
N LYS A 151 -14.11 -10.06 -17.48
CA LYS A 151 -13.27 -9.79 -18.66
C LYS A 151 -12.69 -11.05 -19.32
N SER A 152 -13.15 -12.25 -18.94
CA SER A 152 -12.69 -13.51 -19.52
C SER A 152 -11.17 -13.73 -19.42
N TYR A 153 -10.56 -13.31 -18.30
CA TYR A 153 -9.15 -13.64 -18.08
C TYR A 153 -8.95 -15.17 -18.04
N SER A 154 -7.82 -15.64 -18.56
CA SER A 154 -7.50 -17.06 -18.66
C SER A 154 -7.63 -17.77 -17.30
N PRO A 155 -8.08 -19.04 -17.24
CA PRO A 155 -8.17 -19.83 -16.00
C PRO A 155 -6.90 -19.83 -15.13
N SER A 156 -5.72 -19.68 -15.76
CA SER A 156 -4.44 -19.55 -15.06
C SER A 156 -4.36 -18.30 -14.16
N PHE A 157 -4.95 -17.17 -14.57
CA PHE A 157 -4.98 -15.95 -13.76
C PHE A 157 -5.77 -16.18 -12.45
N ILE A 158 -6.97 -16.74 -12.55
CA ILE A 158 -7.84 -17.00 -11.40
C ILE A 158 -7.11 -17.89 -10.38
N HIS A 159 -6.43 -18.93 -10.86
CA HIS A 159 -5.63 -19.82 -10.02
C HIS A 159 -4.45 -19.10 -9.36
N THR A 160 -3.66 -18.34 -10.13
CA THR A 160 -2.53 -17.56 -9.60
C THR A 160 -2.98 -16.54 -8.56
N TYR A 161 -4.06 -15.81 -8.83
CA TYR A 161 -4.65 -14.84 -7.91
C TYR A 161 -5.13 -15.51 -6.62
N ALA A 162 -5.87 -16.63 -6.73
CA ALA A 162 -6.36 -17.36 -5.57
C ALA A 162 -5.22 -17.90 -4.69
N ASN A 163 -4.13 -18.36 -5.29
CA ASN A 163 -2.96 -18.83 -4.54
C ASN A 163 -2.24 -17.68 -3.84
N TRP A 164 -1.99 -16.58 -4.53
CA TRP A 164 -1.45 -15.37 -3.92
C TRP A 164 -2.30 -14.88 -2.75
N TYR A 165 -3.62 -14.79 -2.94
CA TYR A 165 -4.56 -14.35 -1.91
C TYR A 165 -4.50 -15.22 -0.65
N LYS A 166 -4.39 -16.55 -0.81
CA LYS A 166 -4.26 -17.51 0.31
C LYS A 166 -2.95 -17.38 1.07
N CYS A 167 -1.90 -16.87 0.44
CA CYS A 167 -0.62 -16.63 1.10
C CYS A 167 -0.67 -15.42 2.05
N ILE A 168 -1.58 -14.47 1.85
CA ILE A 168 -1.71 -13.30 2.72
C ILE A 168 -2.35 -13.71 4.03
N LYS A 169 -1.66 -13.45 5.15
CA LYS A 169 -2.14 -13.73 6.51
C LYS A 169 -2.64 -12.49 7.21
N LEU A 170 -1.93 -11.38 7.09
CA LEU A 170 -2.31 -10.11 7.69
C LEU A 170 -1.85 -8.95 6.82
N ILE A 171 -2.67 -7.91 6.76
CA ILE A 171 -2.27 -6.57 6.33
C ILE A 171 -2.67 -5.62 7.46
N SER A 172 -1.70 -4.89 8.00
CA SER A 172 -1.88 -3.98 9.13
C SER A 172 -1.43 -2.58 8.72
N THR A 173 -2.13 -1.53 9.18
CA THR A 173 -1.76 -0.13 8.98
C THR A 173 -1.01 0.40 10.20
N GLN A 174 -0.07 1.33 9.99
CA GLN A 174 0.59 2.06 11.07
C GLN A 174 1.15 1.12 12.15
N PHE A 175 2.08 0.27 11.75
CA PHE A 175 2.62 -0.80 12.56
C PHE A 175 3.84 -0.35 13.38
N ILE A 176 3.84 -0.63 14.67
CA ILE A 176 4.89 -0.25 15.62
C ILE A 176 5.99 -1.32 15.64
N ILE A 177 7.21 -0.92 15.28
CA ILE A 177 8.43 -1.72 15.46
C ILE A 177 9.29 -1.07 16.54
N PRO A 178 9.65 -1.78 17.62
CA PRO A 178 10.53 -1.25 18.65
C PRO A 178 11.92 -1.00 18.06
N THR A 179 12.46 0.20 18.25
CA THR A 179 13.88 0.47 17.99
C THR A 179 14.59 0.47 19.34
N THR A 180 15.30 -0.61 19.63
CA THR A 180 15.98 -0.82 20.92
C THR A 180 17.40 -0.27 20.91
N THR A 181 17.59 0.94 20.35
CA THR A 181 18.83 1.69 20.62
C THR A 181 18.70 2.37 21.98
N ILE A 182 19.56 1.94 22.92
CA ILE A 182 19.42 1.88 24.38
C ILE A 182 19.13 3.21 25.14
N GLU A 183 18.94 4.36 24.50
CA GLU A 183 18.74 5.64 25.22
C GLU A 183 17.37 6.29 25.04
N LYS A 184 16.66 5.99 23.94
CA LYS A 184 15.33 6.56 23.69
C LYS A 184 14.45 5.46 23.11
N LYS A 185 13.37 5.09 23.82
CA LYS A 185 12.35 4.15 23.36
C LYS A 185 11.51 4.78 22.24
N ILE A 186 12.12 5.21 21.15
CA ILE A 186 11.40 5.79 20.02
C ILE A 186 10.94 4.63 19.14
N PRO A 187 9.65 4.51 18.82
CA PRO A 187 9.18 3.45 17.94
C PRO A 187 9.49 3.83 16.49
N HIS A 188 9.75 2.82 15.66
CA HIS A 188 9.58 2.97 14.23
C HIS A 188 8.12 2.70 13.90
N ILE A 189 7.51 3.57 13.11
CA ILE A 189 6.13 3.38 12.67
C ILE A 189 6.17 3.15 11.16
N LEU A 190 5.78 1.95 10.78
CA LEU A 190 5.69 1.48 9.41
C LEU A 190 4.29 1.79 8.87
N ASP A 191 4.18 2.30 7.64
CA ASP A 191 2.87 2.70 7.10
C ASP A 191 1.95 1.50 6.88
N GLN A 192 2.48 0.40 6.35
CA GLN A 192 1.75 -0.86 6.23
C GLN A 192 2.66 -2.08 6.45
N LEU A 193 2.19 -3.08 7.17
CA LEU A 193 2.82 -4.39 7.32
C LEU A 193 1.99 -5.47 6.62
N TRP A 194 2.65 -6.30 5.81
CA TRP A 194 2.10 -7.49 5.19
C TRP A 194 2.78 -8.72 5.76
N ILE A 195 2.00 -9.64 6.32
CA ILE A 195 2.48 -10.96 6.77
C ILE A 195 2.05 -11.98 5.72
N ILE A 196 3.03 -12.63 5.11
CA ILE A 196 2.82 -13.56 3.99
C ILE A 196 3.36 -14.95 4.37
N SER A 197 2.58 -15.99 4.13
CA SER A 197 3.06 -17.37 4.13
C SER A 197 3.89 -17.62 2.88
N HIS A 198 5.19 -17.85 3.09
CA HIS A 198 6.11 -18.21 2.02
C HIS A 198 6.01 -19.70 1.69
N ASN A 199 5.87 -20.54 2.72
CA ASN A 199 5.46 -21.94 2.63
C ASN A 199 4.80 -22.36 3.95
N ILE A 200 4.57 -23.66 4.13
CA ILE A 200 3.88 -24.21 5.30
C ILE A 200 4.61 -23.93 6.62
N ASN A 201 5.93 -23.71 6.60
CA ASN A 201 6.76 -23.51 7.79
C ASN A 201 7.47 -22.16 7.80
N GLN A 202 7.20 -21.27 6.84
CA GLN A 202 7.90 -19.99 6.73
C GLN A 202 6.96 -18.82 6.47
N LEU A 203 7.23 -17.70 7.15
CA LEU A 203 6.59 -16.41 6.96
C LEU A 203 7.56 -15.36 6.44
N ARG A 204 7.05 -14.35 5.74
CA ARG A 204 7.78 -13.13 5.40
C ARG A 204 7.03 -11.91 5.92
N LEU A 205 7.76 -10.95 6.49
CA LEU A 205 7.23 -9.69 7.01
C LEU A 205 7.60 -8.56 6.05
N LEU A 206 6.69 -8.15 5.19
CA LEU A 206 6.93 -7.13 4.17
C LEU A 206 6.36 -5.80 4.64
N GLY A 207 7.23 -4.79 4.80
CA GLY A 207 6.81 -3.45 5.16
C GLY A 207 6.77 -2.51 3.97
N ILE A 208 5.74 -1.67 3.90
CA ILE A 208 5.67 -0.54 2.97
C ILE A 208 5.88 0.74 3.77
N GLU A 209 6.86 1.54 3.37
CA GLU A 209 7.07 2.91 3.83
C GLU A 209 6.77 3.88 2.68
N ILE A 210 5.78 4.76 2.88
CA ILE A 210 5.40 5.82 1.96
C ILE A 210 6.27 7.02 2.25
N VAL A 211 7.25 7.22 1.38
CA VAL A 211 8.21 8.32 1.51
C VAL A 211 7.55 9.58 0.99
N GLY A 212 7.03 10.35 1.96
CA GLY A 212 6.44 11.67 1.74
C GLY A 212 7.44 12.73 1.31
N GLU A 213 6.87 13.82 0.81
CA GLU A 213 7.59 14.99 0.30
C GLU A 213 8.41 15.68 1.42
N GLY A 214 7.92 15.64 2.66
CA GLY A 214 8.56 16.21 3.85
C GLY A 214 9.92 15.59 4.20
N LYS A 215 10.11 14.28 3.99
CA LYS A 215 11.41 13.58 4.22
C LYS A 215 12.46 13.98 3.17
N PHE A 216 12.04 14.48 2.00
CA PHE A 216 12.92 15.05 0.97
C PHE A 216 13.13 16.56 1.12
N LEU A 217 12.16 17.27 1.70
CA LEU A 217 12.16 18.73 1.90
C LEU A 217 12.93 19.18 3.15
N SER A 218 13.01 18.35 4.21
CA SER A 218 13.79 18.68 5.40
C SER A 218 15.28 18.40 5.18
N ARG A 219 16.01 19.40 4.67
CA ARG A 219 17.48 19.38 4.63
C ARG A 219 18.13 19.25 6.03
N ASN A 220 17.37 19.42 7.12
CA ASN A 220 17.82 19.29 8.50
C ASN A 220 16.80 18.51 9.36
N GLN A 221 17.28 17.39 9.92
CA GLN A 221 16.79 16.59 11.06
C GLN A 221 15.58 15.64 10.90
N PRO A 222 15.62 14.53 11.65
CA PRO A 222 16.64 13.49 11.65
C PRO A 222 16.15 12.33 10.78
N ARG A 223 17.09 11.66 10.13
CA ARG A 223 16.90 10.27 9.78
C ARG A 223 16.52 9.53 11.08
N THR A 224 15.24 9.20 11.29
CA THR A 224 14.91 7.88 11.82
C THR A 224 15.23 6.87 10.71
N SER A 225 16.51 6.87 10.28
CA SER A 225 17.13 5.70 9.68
C SER A 225 17.27 4.75 10.84
N VAL A 226 16.15 4.13 11.19
CA VAL A 226 16.25 2.78 11.68
C VAL A 226 17.06 2.08 10.60
N ASN A 227 18.24 1.60 11.01
CA ASN A 227 19.16 0.99 10.08
C ASN A 227 18.36 -0.10 9.37
N ASN A 228 18.24 -0.04 8.04
CA ASN A 228 17.55 -1.09 7.29
C ASN A 228 18.14 -2.46 7.62
N GLU A 229 19.43 -2.51 8.04
CA GLU A 229 20.07 -3.70 8.59
C GLU A 229 19.43 -4.17 9.91
N PHE A 230 19.05 -3.27 10.82
CA PHE A 230 18.34 -3.62 12.06
C PHE A 230 16.94 -4.16 11.77
N LEU A 231 16.17 -3.49 10.89
CA LEU A 231 14.85 -3.99 10.50
C LEU A 231 14.94 -5.36 9.81
N ASN A 232 15.96 -5.54 8.97
CA ASN A 232 16.24 -6.83 8.34
C ASN A 232 16.65 -7.92 9.35
N GLN A 233 17.45 -7.58 10.37
CA GLN A 233 17.78 -8.48 11.49
C GLN A 233 16.54 -8.90 12.28
N LEU A 234 15.55 -8.02 12.41
CA LEU A 234 14.24 -8.33 12.99
C LEU A 234 13.32 -9.12 12.04
N GLY A 235 13.75 -9.42 10.82
CA GLY A 235 12.97 -10.18 9.84
C GLY A 235 12.11 -9.36 8.89
N TYR A 236 12.21 -8.02 8.92
CA TYR A 236 11.41 -7.13 8.07
C TYR A 236 12.08 -6.81 6.74
N GLU A 237 11.29 -6.93 5.68
CA GLU A 237 11.62 -6.53 4.32
C GLU A 237 10.96 -5.19 4.00
N ILE A 238 11.72 -4.09 4.06
CA ILE A 238 11.16 -2.73 3.90
C ILE A 238 11.26 -2.25 2.45
N TYR A 239 10.10 -1.93 1.86
CA TYR A 239 9.95 -1.34 0.54
C TYR A 239 9.54 0.12 0.69
N GLN A 240 10.35 1.02 0.16
CA GLN A 240 10.04 2.45 0.17
C GLN A 240 9.36 2.83 -1.13
N VAL A 241 8.18 3.45 -1.03
CA VAL A 241 7.35 3.84 -2.17
C VAL A 241 7.17 5.35 -2.20
N ALA A 242 7.13 5.89 -3.41
CA ALA A 242 6.98 7.32 -3.64
C ALA A 242 5.56 7.82 -3.36
N SER A 243 5.39 8.78 -2.43
CA SER A 243 4.06 9.30 -2.07
C SER A 243 3.30 9.95 -3.23
N TRP A 244 4.01 10.56 -4.19
CA TRP A 244 3.38 11.20 -5.35
C TRP A 244 2.76 10.18 -6.31
N TRP A 245 3.34 8.99 -6.42
CA TRP A 245 2.74 7.88 -7.17
C TRP A 245 1.50 7.34 -6.48
N CYS A 246 1.47 7.30 -5.14
CA CYS A 246 0.27 6.94 -4.38
C CYS A 246 -0.91 7.89 -4.64
N ARG A 247 -0.65 9.15 -5.04
CA ARG A 247 -1.70 10.13 -5.39
C ARG A 247 -2.25 9.94 -6.80
N VAL A 248 -1.43 9.42 -7.72
CA VAL A 248 -1.78 9.31 -9.16
C VAL A 248 -2.31 7.92 -9.50
N ASP A 249 -1.66 6.87 -9.03
CA ASP A 249 -2.04 5.49 -9.31
C ASP A 249 -1.68 4.56 -8.13
N PRO A 250 -2.44 4.62 -7.01
CA PRO A 250 -2.17 3.80 -5.82
C PRO A 250 -2.26 2.30 -6.10
N TYR A 251 -3.06 1.88 -7.09
CA TYR A 251 -3.16 0.49 -7.52
C TYR A 251 -1.88 -0.01 -8.15
N ARG A 252 -1.27 0.82 -9.01
CA ARG A 252 0.03 0.49 -9.57
C ARG A 252 1.11 0.46 -8.51
N VAL A 253 1.07 1.33 -7.51
CA VAL A 253 1.98 1.27 -6.36
C VAL A 253 1.94 -0.13 -5.72
N ILE A 254 0.73 -0.64 -5.45
CA ILE A 254 0.57 -1.99 -4.92
C ILE A 254 1.05 -3.05 -5.91
N CYS A 255 0.67 -2.99 -7.19
CA CYS A 255 1.12 -3.98 -8.18
C CYS A 255 2.65 -4.03 -8.35
N GLU A 256 3.33 -2.88 -8.34
CA GLU A 256 4.80 -2.83 -8.40
C GLU A 256 5.44 -3.35 -7.10
N PHE A 257 4.85 -3.07 -5.93
CA PHE A 257 5.27 -3.68 -4.66
C PHE A 257 5.12 -5.21 -4.68
N LEU A 258 3.97 -5.72 -5.13
CA LEU A 258 3.70 -7.15 -5.24
C LEU A 258 4.67 -7.85 -6.19
N LYS A 259 5.03 -7.18 -7.28
CA LYS A 259 6.03 -7.64 -8.24
C LYS A 259 7.44 -7.62 -7.64
N ALA A 260 7.84 -6.50 -7.02
CA ALA A 260 9.17 -6.33 -6.42
C ALA A 260 9.44 -7.30 -5.26
N SER A 261 8.41 -7.58 -4.46
CA SER A 261 8.50 -8.54 -3.35
C SER A 261 8.47 -10.01 -3.79
N GLY A 262 8.14 -10.26 -5.05
CA GLY A 262 8.03 -11.60 -5.63
C GLY A 262 6.80 -12.39 -5.17
N ILE A 263 5.89 -11.80 -4.39
CA ILE A 263 4.70 -12.51 -3.91
C ILE A 263 3.62 -12.63 -4.99
N PHE A 264 3.57 -11.68 -5.92
CA PHE A 264 2.78 -11.80 -7.14
C PHE A 264 3.52 -11.12 -8.32
N PRO A 265 4.51 -11.81 -8.92
CA PRO A 265 5.40 -11.25 -9.95
C PRO A 265 4.66 -10.67 -11.17
N ASP A 266 3.50 -11.22 -11.48
CA ASP A 266 2.69 -10.84 -12.64
C ASP A 266 1.66 -9.74 -12.36
N ALA A 267 1.59 -9.19 -11.13
CA ALA A 267 0.54 -8.24 -10.72
C ALA A 267 0.36 -7.07 -11.71
N THR A 268 1.45 -6.50 -12.22
CA THR A 268 1.43 -5.38 -13.19
C THR A 268 0.82 -5.75 -14.55
N LYS A 269 0.89 -7.03 -14.98
CA LYS A 269 0.33 -7.48 -16.26
C LYS A 269 -1.20 -7.37 -16.31
N TYR A 270 -1.84 -7.36 -15.14
CA TYR A 270 -3.30 -7.36 -15.01
C TYR A 270 -3.87 -5.96 -14.78
N LEU A 271 -3.02 -4.94 -14.68
CA LEU A 271 -3.41 -3.56 -14.49
C LEU A 271 -3.24 -2.76 -15.79
N ILE A 272 -4.36 -2.39 -16.42
CA ILE A 272 -4.35 -1.53 -17.62
C ILE A 272 -3.75 -0.18 -17.25
N GLY A 273 -2.72 0.28 -17.98
CA GLY A 273 -2.01 1.52 -17.70
C GLY A 273 -0.72 1.32 -16.90
N ALA A 274 -0.38 0.09 -16.52
CA ALA A 274 0.95 -0.22 -15.97
C ALA A 274 2.09 0.06 -16.95
N GLU A 275 1.80 0.16 -18.25
CA GLU A 275 2.74 0.52 -19.31
C GLU A 275 3.19 2.00 -19.29
N LEU A 276 2.49 2.88 -18.55
CA LEU A 276 2.80 4.32 -18.50
C LEU A 276 4.03 4.56 -17.63
N ASN A 277 5.18 4.98 -18.12
CA ASN A 277 6.42 4.99 -17.32
C ASN A 277 6.55 6.23 -16.42
N THR A 278 5.86 7.31 -16.76
CA THR A 278 5.95 8.60 -16.06
C THR A 278 4.56 9.12 -15.71
N ILE A 279 4.47 10.03 -14.74
CA ILE A 279 3.21 10.71 -14.41
C ILE A 279 2.72 11.57 -15.58
N ASP A 280 3.63 12.11 -16.39
CA ASP A 280 3.28 12.90 -17.58
C ASP A 280 2.55 12.08 -18.66
N GLU A 281 2.71 10.75 -18.64
CA GLU A 281 1.98 9.85 -19.55
C GLU A 281 0.54 9.58 -19.09
N TYR A 282 0.17 9.94 -17.85
CA TYR A 282 -1.20 9.82 -17.34
C TYR A 282 -2.08 10.95 -17.91
N VAL A 283 -2.34 10.91 -19.21
CA VAL A 283 -3.20 11.83 -19.95
C VAL A 283 -4.23 11.04 -20.74
N CYS A 284 -5.51 11.44 -20.64
CA CYS A 284 -6.59 10.75 -21.30
C CYS A 284 -6.53 10.95 -22.82
N GLY A 285 -6.46 9.87 -23.60
CA GLY A 285 -6.41 9.94 -25.05
C GLY A 285 -7.70 10.41 -25.75
N ILE A 286 -8.78 10.68 -25.00
CA ILE A 286 -10.06 11.19 -25.54
C ILE A 286 -10.27 12.67 -25.22
N CYS A 287 -10.10 13.07 -23.97
CA CYS A 287 -10.35 14.45 -23.53
C CYS A 287 -9.07 15.26 -23.29
N HIS A 288 -7.89 14.63 -23.37
CA HIS A 288 -6.56 15.21 -23.15
C HIS A 288 -6.34 15.80 -21.75
N ALA A 289 -7.25 15.57 -20.81
CA ALA A 289 -7.07 15.96 -19.43
C ALA A 289 -6.21 14.93 -18.66
N PRO A 290 -5.55 15.35 -17.57
CA PRO A 290 -4.79 14.44 -16.71
C PRO A 290 -5.64 13.28 -16.16
N MET A 291 -5.00 12.14 -15.95
CA MET A 291 -5.58 10.96 -15.34
C MET A 291 -5.01 10.75 -13.93
N VAL A 292 -5.90 10.37 -13.03
CA VAL A 292 -5.59 9.77 -11.73
C VAL A 292 -6.49 8.55 -11.60
N ARG A 293 -5.95 7.44 -11.08
CA ARG A 293 -6.70 6.20 -10.92
C ARG A 293 -7.43 6.20 -9.58
N TRP A 294 -8.74 6.49 -9.63
CA TRP A 294 -9.60 6.47 -8.44
C TRP A 294 -10.14 5.08 -8.07
N GLY A 295 -10.08 4.12 -9.00
CA GLY A 295 -10.54 2.75 -8.82
C GLY A 295 -9.85 1.80 -9.81
N TRP A 296 -9.91 0.49 -9.55
CA TRP A 296 -9.20 -0.51 -10.36
C TRP A 296 -9.45 -0.36 -11.88
N ASP A 297 -10.71 -0.18 -12.27
CA ASP A 297 -11.15 -0.10 -13.67
C ASP A 297 -11.25 1.32 -14.25
N TRP A 298 -10.71 2.31 -13.54
CA TRP A 298 -10.84 3.73 -13.89
C TRP A 298 -10.16 4.10 -15.22
N ILE A 299 -9.04 3.44 -15.55
CA ILE A 299 -8.33 3.60 -16.81
C ILE A 299 -8.69 2.44 -17.73
N GLN A 300 -9.13 2.75 -18.95
CA GLN A 300 -9.60 1.78 -19.93
C GLN A 300 -8.92 1.97 -21.29
N ARG A 301 -8.80 0.87 -22.04
CA ARG A 301 -8.36 0.89 -23.45
C ARG A 301 -9.55 1.25 -24.35
N TYR A 302 -9.33 2.15 -25.28
CA TYR A 302 -10.31 2.53 -26.30
C TYR A 302 -9.67 2.65 -27.67
N GLN A 303 -10.38 2.18 -28.69
CA GLN A 303 -9.90 2.20 -30.07
C GLN A 303 -10.33 3.49 -30.76
N ILE A 304 -9.38 4.26 -31.28
CA ILE A 304 -9.62 5.46 -32.10
C ILE A 304 -8.96 5.22 -33.46
N GLY A 305 -9.79 4.90 -34.47
CA GLY A 305 -9.27 4.46 -35.77
C GLY A 305 -8.39 3.22 -35.63
N ASN A 306 -7.12 3.32 -36.05
CA ASN A 306 -6.15 2.22 -35.98
C ASN A 306 -5.29 2.23 -34.71
N SER A 307 -5.44 3.21 -33.82
CA SER A 307 -4.68 3.27 -32.57
C SER A 307 -5.53 2.91 -31.35
N THR A 308 -4.91 2.23 -30.39
CA THR A 308 -5.48 2.04 -29.06
C THR A 308 -4.94 3.13 -28.13
N VAL A 309 -5.83 3.82 -27.43
CA VAL A 309 -5.47 4.83 -26.42
C VAL A 309 -5.92 4.39 -25.02
N LEU A 310 -5.30 4.95 -23.99
CA LEU A 310 -5.78 4.86 -22.62
C LEU A 310 -6.61 6.09 -22.28
N ALA A 311 -7.75 5.88 -21.62
CA ALA A 311 -8.69 6.94 -21.31
C ALA A 311 -9.42 6.69 -19.99
N HIS A 312 -10.02 7.75 -19.44
CA HIS A 312 -10.96 7.62 -18.31
C HIS A 312 -12.13 6.71 -18.70
N LYS A 313 -12.54 5.82 -17.80
CA LYS A 313 -13.73 4.96 -17.92
C LYS A 313 -14.95 5.72 -18.42
N ASP A 314 -15.22 6.88 -17.83
CA ASP A 314 -16.33 7.75 -18.21
C ASP A 314 -16.25 8.29 -19.64
N CYS A 315 -15.04 8.63 -20.11
CA CYS A 315 -14.83 9.08 -21.49
C CYS A 315 -15.10 7.94 -22.48
N VAL A 316 -14.67 6.73 -22.15
CA VAL A 316 -14.92 5.52 -22.94
C VAL A 316 -16.43 5.23 -23.01
N MET A 317 -17.12 5.21 -21.87
CA MET A 317 -18.56 4.96 -21.81
C MET A 317 -19.35 5.96 -22.67
N ARG A 318 -19.05 7.26 -22.54
CA ARG A 318 -19.71 8.30 -23.34
C ARG A 318 -19.50 8.06 -24.84
N LYS A 319 -18.26 7.81 -25.28
CA LYS A 319 -17.96 7.56 -26.70
C LYS A 319 -18.66 6.32 -27.25
N GLN A 320 -18.73 5.24 -26.46
CA GLN A 320 -19.45 4.02 -26.83
C GLN A 320 -20.96 4.25 -26.99
N HIS A 321 -21.56 5.11 -26.17
CA HIS A 321 -22.97 5.49 -26.30
C HIS A 321 -23.24 6.46 -27.45
N SER A 322 -22.31 7.37 -27.75
CA SER A 322 -22.44 8.31 -28.87
C SER A 322 -22.34 7.64 -30.25
N GLY A 323 -21.67 6.49 -30.36
CA GLY A 323 -21.51 5.73 -31.61
C GLY A 323 -22.65 4.73 -31.91
N ARG A 324 -23.74 4.74 -31.13
CA ARG A 324 -24.92 3.86 -31.32
C ARG A 324 -26.11 4.56 -32.00
N TYR A 325 -25.88 5.71 -32.66
CA TYR A 325 -26.88 6.44 -33.43
C TYR A 325 -26.42 6.65 -34.86
#